data_AF-A0A4C1VRX7-F1
#
_entry.id   AF-A0A4C1VRX7-F1
#
_cell.length_a   1.000
_cell.length_b   1.000
_cell.length_c   1.000
_cell.angle_alpha   90.00
_cell.angle_beta   90.00
_cell.angle_gamma   90.00
#
_symmetry.space_group_name_H-M   'P 1'
#
loop_
_entity.id
_entity.type
_entity.pdbx_description
1 polymer ?
#
loop_
_entity_poly.entity_id
_entity_poly.type
_entity_poly.pdbx_seq_one_letter_code
_entity_poly.pdbx_strand_id
1 'polypeptide(L)'
;MAESNNESILEGFLCPICKADLKSASQLTSHFETLHEEDVDVLKPFKDFILGTAKKIIPNTNDLDLKESFDRALKFNSRERQYDEEQAIGIVRSSTDYFKAVRSTRLERYATETNKLLIRLDKLMCNLPTDPNLRKQHEQNVVPWLDGSSVKLCPNCAKTFNLTRRKHHCRLCGSILCHDCSVFLDLNVARSMVDPSKSCSSSTSDLEVSDANGLRLCEHCYNLIELRKEVQDSRNLKTNFVTAYEQMTTLMEQAKPAVTMYEKMCQSLFDGETTYILSDVNAMRGRIGKLAEGIDALSKQIAAFPVEPGTRQHKLQNSIRQAAAYYIKEELLSLRKLPTEAQLDEVRRQRYERAERQIQWERQCLQDDEFNEGTSRNYQDFGTPNLNSTNVDDDNPLLEQMNIIRGYIKEARKQLKFEEVALLEANLKELKKEYQLQMLSSRT
;
A
#
# COMPACT_ATOMS: atom_id res chain seq x y z
N MET A 1 -2.89 -52.34 -29.31
CA MET A 1 -2.61 -51.65 -28.03
C MET A 1 -3.05 -50.21 -28.19
N ALA A 2 -3.90 -49.77 -27.25
CA ALA A 2 -4.46 -48.42 -27.08
C ALA A 2 -5.24 -47.84 -28.29
N GLU A 3 -6.55 -48.11 -28.30
CA GLU A 3 -7.54 -47.33 -29.05
C GLU A 3 -7.55 -45.90 -28.49
N SER A 4 -7.39 -44.92 -29.39
CA SER A 4 -7.51 -43.50 -29.09
C SER A 4 -8.97 -43.16 -28.80
N ASN A 5 -9.31 -42.89 -27.53
CA ASN A 5 -10.57 -42.27 -27.16
C ASN A 5 -10.67 -40.90 -27.83
N ASN A 6 -11.50 -40.84 -28.85
CA ASN A 6 -11.80 -39.66 -29.64
C ASN A 6 -12.81 -38.79 -28.87
N GLU A 7 -12.41 -38.19 -27.75
CA GLU A 7 -13.21 -37.12 -27.13
C GLU A 7 -13.05 -35.86 -27.99
N SER A 8 -14.08 -35.59 -28.79
CA SER A 8 -14.18 -34.38 -29.61
C SER A 8 -14.03 -33.15 -28.72
N ILE A 9 -12.98 -32.37 -28.93
CA ILE A 9 -12.79 -31.07 -28.30
C ILE A 9 -13.98 -30.20 -28.68
N LEU A 10 -14.79 -29.80 -27.69
CA LEU A 10 -15.93 -28.92 -27.88
C LEU A 10 -15.44 -27.47 -27.76
N GLU A 11 -15.39 -26.76 -28.88
CA GLU A 11 -14.99 -25.35 -28.97
C GLU A 11 -16.19 -24.48 -29.33
N GLY A 12 -16.42 -23.39 -28.60
CA GLY A 12 -17.57 -22.50 -28.83
C GLY A 12 -18.08 -21.80 -27.57
N PHE A 13 -19.25 -21.16 -27.66
CA PHE A 13 -19.90 -20.47 -26.54
C PHE A 13 -20.69 -21.46 -25.68
N LEU A 14 -19.97 -22.30 -24.94
CA LEU A 14 -20.54 -23.39 -24.14
C LEU A 14 -20.87 -22.92 -22.72
N CYS A 15 -22.05 -23.28 -22.21
CA CYS A 15 -22.42 -23.06 -20.82
C CYS A 15 -21.57 -23.96 -19.89
N PRO A 16 -20.85 -23.42 -18.89
CA PRO A 16 -19.94 -24.22 -18.05
C PRO A 16 -20.67 -25.17 -17.10
N ILE A 17 -21.96 -24.92 -16.82
CA ILE A 17 -22.77 -25.71 -15.89
C ILE A 17 -23.43 -26.88 -16.61
N CYS A 18 -24.12 -26.62 -17.72
CA CYS A 18 -24.89 -27.64 -18.46
C CYS A 18 -24.25 -28.11 -19.77
N LYS A 19 -23.12 -27.51 -20.18
CA LYS A 19 -22.37 -27.79 -21.43
C LYS A 19 -23.15 -27.57 -22.73
N ALA A 20 -24.25 -26.81 -22.69
CA ALA A 20 -24.99 -26.43 -23.89
C ALA A 20 -24.19 -25.45 -24.76
N ASP A 21 -24.14 -25.65 -26.08
CA ASP A 21 -23.49 -24.73 -27.04
C ASP A 21 -24.46 -23.65 -27.50
N LEU A 22 -24.18 -22.42 -27.11
CA LEU A 22 -25.06 -21.28 -27.27
C LEU A 22 -24.64 -20.35 -28.39
N LYS A 23 -23.69 -20.79 -29.23
CA LYS A 23 -23.32 -20.23 -30.56
C LYS A 23 -22.87 -18.76 -30.61
N SER A 24 -23.16 -17.94 -29.60
CA SER A 24 -22.79 -16.53 -29.48
C SER A 24 -22.70 -16.09 -28.02
N ALA A 25 -21.90 -15.05 -27.76
CA ALA A 25 -21.70 -14.50 -26.42
C ALA A 25 -23.00 -13.98 -25.79
N SER A 26 -23.86 -13.32 -26.57
CA SER A 26 -25.13 -12.75 -26.08
C SER A 26 -26.13 -13.84 -25.67
N GLN A 27 -26.19 -14.94 -26.41
CA GLN A 27 -27.05 -16.08 -26.08
C GLN A 27 -26.52 -16.86 -24.87
N LEU A 28 -25.20 -16.95 -24.71
CA LEU A 28 -24.57 -17.51 -23.50
C LEU A 28 -24.89 -16.68 -22.25
N THR A 29 -24.76 -15.35 -22.33
CA THR A 29 -25.10 -14.43 -21.24
C THR A 29 -26.57 -14.53 -20.88
N SER A 30 -27.48 -14.48 -21.86
CA SER A 30 -28.92 -14.59 -21.61
C SER A 30 -29.33 -15.95 -21.04
N HIS A 31 -28.73 -17.05 -21.49
CA HIS A 31 -28.95 -18.39 -20.92
C HIS A 31 -28.47 -18.48 -19.47
N PHE A 32 -27.30 -17.90 -19.17
CA PHE A 32 -26.75 -17.90 -17.82
C PHE A 32 -27.60 -17.07 -16.86
N GLU A 33 -28.07 -15.90 -17.30
CA GLU A 33 -28.94 -15.01 -16.52
C GLU A 33 -30.34 -15.60 -16.29
N THR A 34 -30.88 -16.41 -17.20
CA THR A 34 -32.27 -16.90 -17.10
C THR A 34 -32.42 -18.30 -16.51
N LEU A 35 -31.41 -19.17 -16.63
CA LEU A 35 -31.48 -20.57 -16.18
C LEU A 35 -30.58 -20.86 -14.97
N HIS A 36 -29.71 -19.92 -14.60
CA HIS A 36 -28.81 -20.03 -13.43
C HIS A 36 -28.98 -18.83 -12.48
N GLU A 37 -30.19 -18.27 -12.45
CA GLU A 37 -30.60 -17.03 -11.76
C GLU A 37 -30.72 -17.15 -10.23
N GLU A 38 -29.83 -17.89 -9.58
CA GLU A 38 -29.81 -17.98 -8.10
C GLU A 38 -28.80 -17.05 -7.41
N ASP A 39 -28.06 -16.19 -8.13
CA ASP A 39 -27.01 -15.35 -7.54
C ASP A 39 -27.08 -13.84 -7.89
N VAL A 40 -28.29 -13.27 -7.91
CA VAL A 40 -28.50 -11.80 -7.97
C VAL A 40 -28.94 -11.25 -6.60
N ASP A 41 -28.20 -11.54 -5.52
CA ASP A 41 -28.17 -10.67 -4.32
C ASP A 41 -27.05 -11.04 -3.33
N VAL A 42 -25.83 -11.30 -3.82
CA VAL A 42 -24.68 -11.79 -3.02
C VAL A 42 -24.23 -10.82 -1.89
N LEU A 43 -24.81 -9.62 -1.80
CA LEU A 43 -24.47 -8.61 -0.78
C LEU A 43 -25.54 -8.39 0.30
N LYS A 44 -26.76 -8.93 0.17
CA LYS A 44 -27.80 -8.79 1.22
C LYS A 44 -27.58 -9.72 2.43
N PRO A 45 -27.25 -11.02 2.27
CA PRO A 45 -26.97 -11.90 3.42
C PRO A 45 -25.71 -11.47 4.21
N PHE A 46 -24.82 -10.68 3.58
CA PHE A 46 -23.60 -10.17 4.23
C PHE A 46 -23.85 -9.04 5.24
N LYS A 47 -24.99 -8.32 5.15
CA LYS A 47 -25.35 -7.32 6.16
C LYS A 47 -25.76 -7.98 7.49
N ASP A 48 -26.39 -9.16 7.43
CA ASP A 48 -26.80 -9.90 8.62
C ASP A 48 -25.62 -10.59 9.32
N PHE A 49 -24.55 -10.89 8.57
CA PHE A 49 -23.27 -11.35 9.13
C PHE A 49 -22.48 -10.21 9.82
N ILE A 50 -22.72 -8.95 9.44
CA ILE A 50 -22.01 -7.76 9.94
C ILE A 50 -22.73 -7.09 11.13
N LEU A 51 -24.03 -7.28 11.29
CA LEU A 51 -24.82 -6.64 12.35
C LEU A 51 -25.50 -7.69 13.22
N GLY A 52 -24.83 -8.08 14.30
CA GLY A 52 -25.39 -8.94 15.33
C GLY A 52 -26.59 -8.31 16.03
N THR A 53 -27.80 -8.54 15.52
CA THR A 53 -29.01 -8.52 16.33
C THR A 53 -29.33 -9.95 16.77
N ALA A 54 -28.99 -10.25 18.02
CA ALA A 54 -29.41 -11.45 18.69
C ALA A 54 -30.95 -11.53 18.73
N LYS A 55 -31.54 -12.56 18.08
CA LYS A 55 -32.67 -13.35 18.62
C LYS A 55 -33.12 -14.50 17.71
N LYS A 56 -33.23 -15.66 18.37
CA LYS A 56 -34.11 -16.83 18.13
C LYS A 56 -33.77 -17.86 17.03
N ILE A 57 -33.17 -18.96 17.52
CA ILE A 57 -33.55 -20.38 17.40
C ILE A 57 -33.94 -20.88 16.00
N ILE A 58 -33.11 -21.78 15.42
CA ILE A 58 -33.52 -22.92 14.58
C ILE A 58 -32.63 -24.14 14.94
N PRO A 59 -33.17 -25.38 14.94
CA PRO A 59 -32.72 -26.48 15.79
C PRO A 59 -31.80 -27.51 15.12
N ASN A 60 -31.06 -28.25 15.95
CA ASN A 60 -30.45 -29.57 15.74
C ASN A 60 -30.06 -29.92 14.29
N THR A 61 -28.94 -29.39 13.84
CA THR A 61 -28.08 -30.10 12.88
C THR A 61 -26.91 -30.68 13.65
N ASN A 62 -26.76 -32.00 13.62
CA ASN A 62 -25.75 -32.74 14.38
C ASN A 62 -24.36 -32.12 14.17
N ASP A 63 -23.67 -31.81 15.28
CA ASP A 63 -22.36 -31.15 15.34
C ASP A 63 -21.26 -31.84 14.50
N LEU A 64 -21.46 -33.12 14.18
CA LEU A 64 -20.59 -33.92 13.31
C LEU A 64 -20.63 -33.46 11.84
N ASP A 65 -21.81 -33.02 11.36
CA ASP A 65 -22.04 -32.65 9.96
C ASP A 65 -21.43 -31.27 9.64
N LEU A 66 -21.44 -30.38 10.64
CA LEU A 66 -20.72 -29.09 10.59
C LEU A 66 -19.21 -29.29 10.55
N LYS A 67 -18.67 -30.23 11.35
CA LYS A 67 -17.24 -30.56 11.37
C LYS A 67 -16.80 -31.21 10.06
N GLU A 68 -17.58 -32.13 9.50
CA GLU A 68 -17.30 -32.76 8.21
C GLU A 68 -17.37 -31.77 7.03
N SER A 69 -18.38 -30.90 7.02
CA SER A 69 -18.48 -29.83 6.01
C SER A 69 -17.33 -28.82 6.11
N PHE A 70 -16.83 -28.57 7.32
CA PHE A 70 -15.71 -27.65 7.57
C PHE A 70 -14.36 -28.30 7.18
N ASP A 71 -14.15 -29.57 7.51
CA ASP A 71 -12.98 -30.34 7.08
C ASP A 71 -12.94 -30.55 5.55
N ARG A 72 -14.12 -30.67 4.91
CA ARG A 72 -14.24 -30.74 3.45
C ARG A 72 -13.92 -29.40 2.77
N ALA A 73 -14.28 -28.28 3.38
CA ALA A 73 -13.90 -26.95 2.92
C ALA A 73 -12.38 -26.68 3.10
N LEU A 74 -11.78 -27.18 4.19
CA LEU A 74 -10.33 -27.13 4.40
C LEU A 74 -9.57 -28.00 3.37
N LYS A 75 -10.09 -29.19 3.03
CA LYS A 75 -9.52 -30.06 1.98
C LYS A 75 -9.63 -29.48 0.57
N PHE A 76 -10.61 -28.61 0.30
CA PHE A 76 -10.70 -27.91 -0.98
C PHE A 76 -9.62 -26.83 -1.16
N ASN A 77 -9.17 -26.20 -0.07
CA ASN A 77 -8.00 -25.31 -0.10
C ASN A 77 -6.66 -26.07 -0.11
N SER A 78 -6.62 -27.31 0.39
CA SER A 78 -5.43 -28.18 0.36
C SER A 78 -5.32 -29.05 -0.90
N ARG A 79 -6.30 -29.01 -1.81
CA ARG A 79 -6.08 -29.48 -3.18
C ARG A 79 -5.29 -28.42 -3.93
N GLU A 80 -4.02 -28.30 -3.52
CA GLU A 80 -2.96 -27.83 -4.39
C GLU A 80 -3.12 -28.52 -5.74
N ARG A 81 -3.08 -27.66 -6.76
CA ARG A 81 -3.16 -27.99 -8.16
C ARG A 81 -2.09 -29.03 -8.49
N GLN A 82 -2.49 -30.30 -8.59
CA GLN A 82 -1.61 -31.38 -9.03
C GLN A 82 -1.35 -31.34 -10.55
N TYR A 83 -1.39 -30.15 -11.15
CA TYR A 83 -1.06 -29.85 -12.54
C TYR A 83 -0.43 -28.45 -12.69
N ASP A 84 0.27 -27.94 -11.67
CA ASP A 84 1.21 -26.84 -11.88
C ASP A 84 2.59 -27.43 -12.18
N GLU A 85 2.82 -27.87 -13.42
CA GLU A 85 4.15 -27.58 -13.98
C GLU A 85 4.14 -26.07 -14.17
N GLU A 86 4.73 -25.34 -13.21
CA GLU A 86 5.00 -23.91 -13.37
C GLU A 86 5.68 -23.73 -14.73
N GLN A 87 4.93 -23.24 -15.73
CA GLN A 87 5.51 -22.96 -17.03
C GLN A 87 6.57 -21.89 -16.80
N ALA A 88 7.84 -22.30 -16.80
CA ALA A 88 8.94 -21.38 -16.65
C ALA A 88 8.78 -20.29 -17.71
N ILE A 89 8.71 -19.03 -17.26
CA ILE A 89 8.71 -17.89 -18.18
C ILE A 89 9.86 -18.14 -19.16
N GLY A 90 9.54 -18.19 -20.46
CA GLY A 90 10.55 -18.38 -21.48
C GLY A 90 11.62 -17.27 -21.45
N ILE A 91 12.54 -17.29 -22.41
CA ILE A 91 13.61 -16.28 -22.44
C ILE A 91 13.00 -14.88 -22.66
N VAL A 92 12.95 -14.07 -21.61
CA VAL A 92 12.57 -12.65 -21.67
C VAL A 92 13.79 -11.85 -22.09
N ARG A 93 13.71 -11.15 -23.22
CA ARG A 93 14.70 -10.15 -23.61
C ARG A 93 14.08 -8.77 -23.50
N SER A 94 14.68 -7.91 -22.69
CA SER A 94 14.28 -6.51 -22.56
C SER A 94 15.33 -5.63 -23.21
N SER A 95 14.94 -4.84 -24.21
CA SER A 95 15.78 -3.77 -24.77
C SER A 95 15.59 -2.44 -24.04
N THR A 96 14.85 -2.44 -22.92
CA THR A 96 14.49 -1.23 -22.18
C THR A 96 15.72 -0.49 -21.66
N ASP A 97 16.71 -1.21 -21.15
CA ASP A 97 17.92 -0.58 -20.58
C ASP A 97 18.82 -0.01 -21.67
N TYR A 98 18.94 -0.69 -22.81
CA TYR A 98 19.61 -0.15 -23.99
C TYR A 98 18.91 1.12 -24.50
N PHE A 99 17.58 1.09 -24.65
CA PHE A 99 16.79 2.26 -25.03
C PHE A 99 16.97 3.42 -24.05
N LYS A 100 16.92 3.14 -22.75
CA LYS A 100 17.15 4.14 -21.70
C LYS A 100 18.55 4.73 -21.81
N ALA A 101 19.59 3.93 -21.99
CA ALA A 101 20.96 4.42 -22.13
C ALA A 101 21.11 5.39 -23.32
N VAL A 102 20.66 4.99 -24.51
CA VAL A 102 20.70 5.84 -25.71
C VAL A 102 19.88 7.12 -25.52
N ARG A 103 18.69 7.00 -24.92
CA ARG A 103 17.81 8.14 -24.65
C ARG A 103 18.41 9.09 -23.62
N SER A 104 19.00 8.59 -22.54
CA SER A 104 19.60 9.38 -21.46
C SER A 104 20.72 10.27 -21.99
N THR A 105 21.64 9.74 -22.80
CA THR A 105 22.72 10.54 -23.41
C THR A 105 22.17 11.69 -24.25
N ARG A 106 21.07 11.46 -25.00
CA ARG A 106 20.41 12.52 -25.77
C ARG A 106 19.73 13.54 -24.86
N LEU A 107 19.03 13.10 -23.82
CA LEU A 107 18.33 13.96 -22.87
C LEU A 107 19.29 14.80 -22.03
N GLU A 108 20.43 14.26 -21.62
CA GLU A 108 21.46 14.98 -20.84
C GLU A 108 21.99 16.21 -21.57
N ARG A 109 22.15 16.13 -22.90
CA ARG A 109 22.51 17.29 -23.71
C ARG A 109 21.46 18.41 -23.61
N TYR A 110 20.18 18.08 -23.78
CA TYR A 110 19.10 19.07 -23.67
C TYR A 110 18.94 19.59 -22.23
N ALA A 111 19.06 18.72 -21.24
CA ALA A 111 18.97 19.08 -19.83
C ALA A 111 20.08 20.07 -19.44
N THR A 112 21.31 19.83 -19.88
CA THR A 112 22.45 20.71 -19.62
C THR A 112 22.23 22.10 -20.23
N GLU A 113 21.82 22.17 -21.50
CA GLU A 113 21.54 23.45 -22.15
C GLU A 113 20.35 24.18 -21.50
N THR A 114 19.28 23.47 -21.18
CA THR A 114 18.09 24.05 -20.52
C THR A 114 18.43 24.56 -19.12
N ASN A 115 19.21 23.81 -18.32
CA ASN A 115 19.63 24.22 -16.98
C ASN A 115 20.50 25.49 -17.04
N LYS A 116 21.39 25.61 -18.04
CA LYS A 116 22.14 26.86 -18.26
C LYS A 116 21.21 28.04 -18.53
N LEU A 117 20.16 27.85 -19.34
CA LEU A 117 19.17 28.90 -19.60
C LEU A 117 18.40 29.27 -18.32
N LEU A 118 17.97 28.31 -17.51
CA LEU A 118 17.27 28.58 -16.24
C LEU A 118 18.16 29.32 -15.24
N ILE A 119 19.43 28.95 -15.09
CA ILE A 119 20.38 29.68 -14.22
C ILE A 119 20.57 31.11 -14.70
N ARG A 120 20.63 31.34 -16.02
CA ARG A 120 20.70 32.70 -16.57
C ARG A 120 19.40 33.46 -16.34
N LEU A 121 18.26 32.82 -16.51
CA LEU A 121 16.95 33.41 -16.23
C LEU A 121 16.86 33.87 -14.76
N ASP A 122 17.29 33.02 -13.84
CA ASP A 122 17.33 33.32 -12.40
C ASP A 122 18.22 34.54 -12.10
N LYS A 123 19.44 34.57 -12.65
CA LYS A 123 20.34 35.72 -12.54
C LYS A 123 19.77 37.00 -13.15
N LEU A 124 19.03 36.91 -14.26
CA LEU A 124 18.36 38.05 -14.86
C LEU A 124 17.22 38.57 -13.96
N MET A 125 16.50 37.67 -13.27
CA MET A 125 15.41 38.03 -12.37
C MET A 125 15.90 38.56 -11.01
N CYS A 126 17.07 38.12 -10.55
CA CYS A 126 17.69 38.62 -9.33
C CYS A 126 18.09 40.10 -9.47
N ASN A 127 17.56 40.95 -8.59
CA ASN A 127 17.86 42.39 -8.53
C ASN A 127 17.66 43.13 -9.87
N LEU A 128 16.65 42.76 -10.65
CA LEU A 128 16.35 43.39 -11.95
C LEU A 128 16.17 44.92 -11.79
N PRO A 129 17.05 45.76 -12.39
CA PRO A 129 16.94 47.21 -12.27
C PRO A 129 15.70 47.76 -12.99
N THR A 130 15.07 48.77 -12.39
CA THR A 130 13.94 49.50 -13.02
C THR A 130 14.41 50.46 -14.11
N ASP A 131 15.62 51.03 -13.95
CA ASP A 131 16.19 51.94 -14.95
C ASP A 131 16.56 51.18 -16.24
N PRO A 132 16.12 51.64 -17.43
CA PRO A 132 16.38 50.94 -18.69
C PRO A 132 17.86 50.77 -19.04
N ASN A 133 18.72 51.74 -18.69
CA ASN A 133 20.15 51.66 -19.01
C ASN A 133 20.86 50.68 -18.08
N LEU A 134 20.57 50.74 -16.78
CA LEU A 134 21.09 49.79 -15.80
C LEU A 134 20.59 48.38 -16.08
N ARG A 135 19.33 48.23 -16.50
CA ARG A 135 18.76 46.94 -16.92
C ARG A 135 19.49 46.36 -18.11
N LYS A 136 19.76 47.16 -19.15
CA LYS A 136 20.53 46.71 -20.31
C LYS A 136 21.94 46.27 -19.93
N GLN A 137 22.62 47.02 -19.06
CA GLN A 137 23.94 46.65 -18.54
C GLN A 137 23.89 45.34 -17.75
N HIS A 138 22.90 45.18 -16.87
CA HIS A 138 22.65 43.94 -16.13
C HIS A 138 22.45 42.75 -17.08
N GLU A 139 21.58 42.89 -18.09
CA GLU A 139 21.33 41.85 -19.10
C GLU A 139 22.62 41.42 -19.82
N GLN A 140 23.48 42.38 -20.19
CA GLN A 140 24.76 42.12 -20.86
C GLN A 140 25.82 41.51 -19.94
N ASN A 141 25.81 41.85 -18.65
CA ASN A 141 26.71 41.26 -17.65
C ASN A 141 26.36 39.80 -17.35
N VAL A 142 25.06 39.44 -17.38
CA VAL A 142 24.62 38.06 -17.18
C VAL A 142 24.87 37.21 -18.42
N VAL A 143 24.59 37.75 -19.61
CA VAL A 143 24.77 37.04 -20.89
C VAL A 143 25.49 37.94 -21.89
N PRO A 144 26.72 37.56 -22.32
CA PRO A 144 27.42 38.28 -23.38
C PRO A 144 26.63 38.26 -24.69
N TRP A 145 26.40 39.42 -25.27
CA TRP A 145 25.68 39.56 -26.54
C TRP A 145 26.66 39.45 -27.71
N LEU A 146 26.28 38.67 -28.73
CA LEU A 146 27.08 38.60 -29.96
C LEU A 146 27.14 39.97 -30.65
N ASP A 147 28.30 40.28 -31.21
CA ASP A 147 28.48 41.52 -31.96
C ASP A 147 27.64 41.49 -33.25
N GLY A 148 26.86 42.55 -33.44
CA GLY A 148 26.03 42.77 -34.62
C GLY A 148 26.80 42.71 -35.92
N SER A 149 28.07 43.11 -35.95
CA SER A 149 28.89 43.11 -37.17
C SER A 149 29.09 41.70 -37.76
N SER A 150 29.15 40.68 -36.90
CA SER A 150 29.44 39.29 -37.24
C SER A 150 28.25 38.53 -37.85
N VAL A 151 27.02 39.03 -37.67
CA VAL A 151 25.79 38.33 -38.07
C VAL A 151 25.10 39.05 -39.22
N LYS A 152 25.16 38.47 -40.42
CA LYS A 152 24.54 39.01 -41.64
C LYS A 152 23.10 38.52 -41.87
N LEU A 153 22.80 37.30 -41.44
CA LEU A 153 21.51 36.62 -41.62
C LEU A 153 20.93 36.22 -40.27
N CYS A 154 19.60 36.20 -40.13
CA CYS A 154 18.95 35.65 -38.94
C CYS A 154 19.22 34.14 -38.84
N PRO A 155 19.74 33.60 -37.73
CA PRO A 155 20.03 32.18 -37.60
C PRO A 155 18.80 31.26 -37.65
N ASN A 156 17.61 31.80 -37.35
CA ASN A 156 16.37 31.01 -37.32
C ASN A 156 15.73 30.91 -38.72
N CYS A 157 15.50 32.05 -39.39
CA CYS A 157 14.81 32.09 -40.69
C CYS A 157 15.72 32.32 -41.90
N ALA A 158 17.04 32.45 -41.70
CA ALA A 158 18.06 32.73 -42.72
C ALA A 158 17.87 34.04 -43.53
N LYS A 159 16.89 34.90 -43.18
CA LYS A 159 16.66 36.18 -43.87
C LYS A 159 17.74 37.21 -43.52
N THR A 160 18.16 38.00 -44.51
CA THR A 160 19.14 39.08 -44.35
C THR A 160 18.61 40.25 -43.54
N PHE A 161 19.43 40.78 -42.64
CA PHE A 161 19.12 42.01 -41.91
C PHE A 161 19.23 43.25 -42.82
N ASN A 162 18.32 44.21 -42.64
CA ASN A 162 18.30 45.48 -43.38
C ASN A 162 17.65 46.58 -42.51
N LEU A 163 17.39 47.76 -43.08
CA LEU A 163 16.80 48.90 -42.35
C LEU A 163 15.44 48.57 -41.68
N THR A 164 14.64 47.70 -42.32
CA THR A 164 13.33 47.27 -41.82
C THR A 164 13.42 46.02 -40.93
N ARG A 165 14.28 45.06 -41.29
CA ARG A 165 14.58 43.87 -40.49
C ARG A 165 15.79 44.11 -39.61
N ARG A 166 15.54 44.70 -38.43
CA ARG A 166 16.57 45.04 -37.44
C ARG A 166 17.05 43.81 -36.65
N LYS A 167 18.23 43.96 -36.05
CA LYS A 167 18.88 42.95 -35.20
C LYS A 167 18.40 43.10 -33.76
N HIS A 168 18.06 41.98 -33.13
CA HIS A 168 17.66 41.90 -31.73
C HIS A 168 18.41 40.78 -31.02
N HIS A 169 18.78 40.99 -29.76
CA HIS A 169 19.46 39.98 -28.95
C HIS A 169 18.50 39.17 -28.09
N CYS A 170 18.71 37.86 -28.04
CA CYS A 170 18.08 36.98 -27.05
C CYS A 170 18.73 37.21 -25.69
N ARG A 171 17.95 37.52 -24.66
CA ARG A 171 18.46 37.79 -23.31
C ARG A 171 19.03 36.56 -22.61
N LEU A 172 18.67 35.33 -23.03
CA LEU A 172 19.17 34.09 -22.41
C LEU A 172 20.41 33.48 -23.08
N CYS A 173 20.61 33.69 -24.38
CA CYS A 173 21.74 33.10 -25.11
C CYS A 173 22.63 34.12 -25.83
N GLY A 174 22.24 35.39 -25.91
CA GLY A 174 23.03 36.44 -26.55
C GLY A 174 23.05 36.39 -28.08
N SER A 175 22.35 35.43 -28.71
CA SER A 175 22.24 35.33 -30.16
C SER A 175 21.46 36.49 -30.77
N ILE A 176 21.74 36.79 -32.04
CA ILE A 176 21.06 37.85 -32.80
C ILE A 176 19.98 37.24 -33.69
N LEU A 177 18.79 37.82 -33.69
CA LEU A 177 17.62 37.38 -34.44
C LEU A 177 16.78 38.58 -34.92
N CYS A 178 15.83 38.34 -35.83
CA CYS A 178 14.84 39.33 -36.24
C CYS A 178 13.61 39.34 -35.33
N HIS A 179 12.77 40.38 -35.45
CA HIS A 179 11.52 40.51 -34.71
C HIS A 179 10.63 39.27 -34.83
N ASP A 180 10.37 38.81 -36.07
CA ASP A 180 9.52 37.64 -36.37
C ASP A 180 10.01 36.31 -35.79
N CYS A 181 11.27 36.24 -35.33
CA CYS A 181 11.84 35.02 -34.74
C CYS A 181 12.11 35.17 -33.23
N SER A 182 11.58 36.25 -32.65
CA SER A 182 11.73 36.59 -31.25
C SER A 182 10.38 36.57 -30.54
N VAL A 183 10.37 36.10 -29.31
CA VAL A 183 9.18 36.07 -28.44
C VAL A 183 9.51 36.79 -27.14
N PHE A 184 8.52 37.43 -26.53
CA PHE A 184 8.67 38.02 -25.22
C PHE A 184 8.16 37.08 -24.12
N LEU A 185 9.00 36.81 -23.13
CA LEU A 185 8.63 36.15 -21.90
C LEU A 185 8.24 37.20 -20.85
N ASP A 186 6.99 37.16 -20.38
CA ASP A 186 6.51 38.03 -19.31
C ASP A 186 7.33 37.87 -18.02
N LEU A 187 7.63 38.97 -17.33
CA LEU A 187 8.46 38.96 -16.13
C LEU A 187 7.84 38.19 -14.95
N ASN A 188 6.52 38.15 -14.81
CA ASN A 188 5.86 37.37 -13.76
C ASN A 188 5.93 35.87 -14.08
N VAL A 189 5.77 35.51 -15.35
CA VAL A 189 5.97 34.13 -15.82
C VAL A 189 7.42 33.71 -15.59
N ALA A 190 8.39 34.55 -15.95
CA ALA A 190 9.81 34.29 -15.72
C ALA A 190 10.14 34.05 -14.24
N ARG A 191 9.56 34.84 -13.32
CA ARG A 191 9.72 34.65 -11.86
C ARG A 191 9.17 33.30 -11.40
N SER A 192 7.98 32.91 -11.88
CA SER A 192 7.38 31.60 -11.52
C SER A 192 8.21 30.40 -11.99
N MET A 193 8.99 30.55 -13.07
CA MET A 193 9.86 29.50 -13.60
C MET A 193 11.11 29.26 -12.76
N VAL A 194 11.61 30.28 -12.06
CA VAL A 194 12.85 30.20 -11.26
C VAL A 194 12.57 30.03 -9.76
N ASP A 195 11.42 30.52 -9.28
CA ASP A 195 10.99 30.39 -7.89
C ASP A 195 9.53 29.90 -7.81
N PRO A 196 9.32 28.56 -7.75
CA PRO A 196 7.98 27.97 -7.66
C PRO A 196 7.26 28.25 -6.34
N SER A 197 7.97 28.70 -5.30
CA SER A 197 7.40 28.95 -3.97
C SER A 197 6.59 30.25 -3.91
N LYS A 198 6.89 31.19 -4.81
CA LYS A 198 6.15 32.45 -4.98
C LYS A 198 5.05 32.24 -6.02
N SER A 199 3.89 31.82 -5.55
CA SER A 199 2.68 31.79 -6.37
C SER A 199 2.38 33.20 -6.90
N CYS A 200 2.72 33.46 -8.16
CA CYS A 200 2.21 34.64 -8.85
C CYS A 200 0.77 34.33 -9.27
N SER A 201 -0.19 35.10 -8.76
CA SER A 201 -1.52 35.18 -9.34
C SER A 201 -1.35 35.60 -10.80
N SER A 202 -1.56 34.68 -11.72
CA SER A 202 -1.64 34.96 -13.15
C SER A 202 -2.91 35.76 -13.41
N SER A 203 -2.90 37.06 -13.07
CA SER A 203 -3.82 38.01 -13.70
C SER A 203 -3.32 38.15 -15.13
N THR A 204 -3.94 37.42 -16.06
CA THR A 204 -3.85 37.67 -17.49
C THR A 204 -4.45 39.06 -17.74
N SER A 205 -3.67 40.11 -17.49
CA SER A 205 -3.95 41.41 -18.07
C SER A 205 -3.59 41.31 -19.53
N ASP A 206 -4.54 41.58 -20.44
CA ASP A 206 -4.38 41.64 -21.90
C ASP A 206 -3.40 42.74 -22.39
N LEU A 207 -2.44 43.13 -21.55
CA LEU A 207 -1.39 44.09 -21.89
C LEU A 207 -0.33 43.37 -22.74
N GLU A 208 -0.07 43.90 -23.93
CA GLU A 208 1.00 43.40 -24.80
C GLU A 208 2.35 43.39 -24.06
N VAL A 209 3.01 42.22 -24.03
CA VAL A 209 4.33 42.07 -23.43
C VAL A 209 5.37 42.73 -24.34
N SER A 210 6.13 43.65 -23.79
CA SER A 210 7.12 44.50 -24.45
C SER A 210 8.49 44.39 -23.76
N ASP A 211 9.49 45.13 -24.26
CA ASP A 211 10.81 45.20 -23.62
C ASP A 211 10.73 45.79 -22.18
N ALA A 212 9.67 46.51 -21.81
CA ALA A 212 9.51 47.07 -20.47
C ALA A 212 9.09 46.02 -19.42
N ASN A 213 8.14 45.16 -19.76
CA ASN A 213 7.51 44.16 -18.87
C ASN A 213 7.84 42.70 -19.24
N GLY A 214 8.73 42.48 -20.21
CA GLY A 214 9.17 41.14 -20.62
C GLY A 214 10.64 41.05 -21.03
N LEU A 215 11.10 39.82 -21.17
CA LEU A 215 12.42 39.47 -21.69
C LEU A 215 12.29 38.96 -23.12
N ARG A 216 13.04 39.56 -24.06
CA ARG A 216 13.06 39.08 -25.45
C ARG A 216 13.95 37.85 -25.58
N LEU A 217 13.38 36.76 -26.06
CA LEU A 217 14.04 35.47 -26.27
C LEU A 217 13.99 35.08 -27.76
N CYS A 218 14.91 34.23 -28.19
CA CYS A 218 14.70 33.48 -29.43
C CYS A 218 13.74 32.32 -29.18
N GLU A 219 13.03 31.89 -30.23
CA GLU A 219 12.11 30.73 -30.17
C GLU A 219 12.76 29.49 -29.55
N HIS A 220 14.02 29.20 -29.89
CA HIS A 220 14.72 28.05 -29.35
C HIS A 220 14.85 28.10 -27.81
N CYS A 221 15.27 29.24 -27.26
CA CYS A 221 15.41 29.40 -25.81
C CYS A 221 14.05 29.38 -25.12
N TYR A 222 13.04 30.01 -25.73
CA TYR A 222 11.67 30.03 -25.21
C TYR A 222 11.11 28.60 -25.12
N ASN A 223 11.20 27.82 -26.20
CA ASN A 223 10.67 26.45 -26.23
C ASN A 223 11.38 25.53 -25.20
N LEU A 224 12.68 25.70 -24.97
CA LEU A 224 13.41 24.89 -23.99
C LEU A 224 12.95 25.16 -22.54
N ILE A 225 12.77 26.42 -22.16
CA ILE A 225 12.32 26.78 -20.81
C ILE A 225 10.82 26.49 -20.61
N GLU A 226 10.01 26.66 -21.67
CA GLU A 226 8.59 26.33 -21.65
C GLU A 226 8.37 24.83 -21.50
N LEU A 227 9.03 24.01 -22.31
CA LEU A 227 8.97 22.54 -22.18
C LEU A 227 9.40 22.08 -20.78
N ARG A 228 10.41 22.72 -20.19
CA ARG A 228 10.86 22.39 -18.83
C ARG A 228 9.81 22.75 -17.79
N LYS A 229 9.13 23.88 -17.93
CA LYS A 229 8.00 24.29 -17.10
C LYS A 229 6.86 23.28 -17.25
N GLU A 230 6.44 22.95 -18.47
CA GLU A 230 5.38 21.95 -18.71
C GLU A 230 5.70 20.59 -18.08
N VAL A 231 6.94 20.12 -18.20
CA VAL A 231 7.37 18.87 -17.55
C VAL A 231 7.32 18.98 -16.03
N GLN A 232 7.72 20.11 -15.46
CA GLN A 232 7.63 20.34 -14.02
C GLN A 232 6.19 20.43 -13.54
N ASP A 233 5.35 21.18 -14.25
CA ASP A 233 3.92 21.32 -13.99
C ASP A 233 3.24 19.96 -14.07
N SER A 234 3.50 19.16 -15.12
CA SER A 234 2.97 17.81 -15.28
C SER A 234 3.35 16.84 -14.17
N ARG A 235 4.58 16.96 -13.63
CA ARG A 235 5.06 16.15 -12.50
C ARG A 235 4.41 16.56 -11.17
N ASN A 236 4.16 17.86 -11.02
CA ASN A 236 3.55 18.43 -9.83
C ASN A 236 2.01 18.38 -9.89
N LEU A 237 1.43 18.21 -11.08
CA LEU A 237 0.00 18.07 -11.31
C LEU A 237 -0.45 16.68 -10.85
N LYS A 238 -0.56 16.50 -9.54
CA LYS A 238 -1.29 15.38 -8.96
C LYS A 238 -2.78 15.59 -9.25
N THR A 239 -3.27 14.91 -10.28
CA THR A 239 -4.71 14.90 -10.56
C THR A 239 -5.47 14.21 -9.43
N ASN A 240 -6.72 14.60 -9.22
CA ASN A 240 -7.59 13.95 -8.23
C ASN A 240 -7.69 12.44 -8.46
N PHE A 241 -7.58 11.99 -9.71
CA PHE A 241 -7.51 10.58 -10.08
C PHE A 241 -6.29 9.89 -9.49
N VAL A 242 -5.09 10.46 -9.72
CA VAL A 242 -3.83 9.90 -9.21
C VAL A 242 -3.82 9.92 -7.69
N THR A 243 -4.29 10.99 -7.05
CA THR A 243 -4.38 11.08 -5.59
C THR A 243 -5.31 10.01 -5.01
N ALA A 244 -6.50 9.79 -5.60
CA ALA A 244 -7.41 8.74 -5.15
C ALA A 244 -6.81 7.33 -5.31
N TYR A 245 -6.09 7.09 -6.42
CA TYR A 245 -5.40 5.82 -6.65
C TYR A 245 -4.26 5.60 -5.65
N GLU A 246 -3.39 6.59 -5.42
CA GLU A 246 -2.31 6.52 -4.42
C GLU A 246 -2.86 6.20 -3.02
N GLN A 247 -3.92 6.91 -2.60
CA GLN A 247 -4.59 6.66 -1.31
C GLN A 247 -5.14 5.23 -1.22
N MET A 248 -5.78 4.73 -2.29
CA MET A 248 -6.30 3.37 -2.34
C MET A 248 -5.19 2.34 -2.20
N THR A 249 -4.08 2.52 -2.92
CA THR A 249 -2.90 1.64 -2.83
C THR A 249 -2.30 1.66 -1.43
N THR A 250 -2.21 2.83 -0.77
CA THR A 250 -1.75 2.91 0.62
C THR A 250 -2.65 2.13 1.58
N LEU A 251 -3.98 2.15 1.41
CA LEU A 251 -4.88 1.32 2.21
C LEU A 251 -4.66 -0.18 1.97
N MET A 252 -4.42 -0.59 0.72
CA MET A 252 -4.09 -1.99 0.38
C MET A 252 -2.76 -2.43 1.02
N GLU A 253 -1.75 -1.56 1.04
CA GLU A 253 -0.47 -1.83 1.70
C GLU A 253 -0.63 -1.98 3.22
N GLN A 254 -1.50 -1.19 3.84
CA GLN A 254 -1.83 -1.30 5.27
C GLN A 254 -2.66 -2.54 5.61
N ALA A 255 -3.45 -3.05 4.67
CA ALA A 255 -4.30 -4.22 4.88
C ALA A 255 -3.49 -5.52 4.98
N LYS A 256 -2.41 -5.66 4.21
CA LYS A 256 -1.51 -6.85 4.25
C LYS A 256 -1.03 -7.20 5.67
N PRO A 257 -0.34 -6.32 6.42
CA PRO A 257 0.12 -6.66 7.77
C PRO A 257 -1.04 -6.85 8.76
N ALA A 258 -2.18 -6.18 8.55
CA ALA A 258 -3.36 -6.37 9.38
C ALA A 258 -3.96 -7.79 9.23
N VAL A 259 -4.03 -8.31 7.99
CA VAL A 259 -4.46 -9.69 7.70
C VAL A 259 -3.50 -10.69 8.32
N THR A 260 -2.18 -10.52 8.10
CA THR A 260 -1.17 -11.40 8.71
C THR A 260 -1.27 -11.42 10.24
N MET A 261 -1.53 -10.27 10.86
CA MET A 261 -1.69 -10.22 12.32
C MET A 261 -2.99 -10.91 12.77
N TYR A 262 -4.09 -10.73 12.06
CA TYR A 262 -5.34 -11.44 12.32
C TYR A 262 -5.14 -12.96 12.26
N GLU A 263 -4.45 -13.47 11.24
CA GLU A 263 -4.14 -14.90 11.10
C GLU A 263 -3.30 -15.44 12.25
N LYS A 264 -2.24 -14.71 12.65
CA LYS A 264 -1.41 -15.07 13.81
C LYS A 264 -2.23 -15.17 15.09
N MET A 265 -3.12 -14.20 15.33
CA MET A 265 -3.96 -14.20 16.53
C MET A 265 -5.00 -15.32 16.48
N CYS A 266 -5.58 -15.61 15.30
CA CYS A 266 -6.44 -16.76 15.10
C CYS A 266 -5.70 -18.06 15.44
N GLN A 267 -4.48 -18.23 14.92
CA GLN A 267 -3.68 -19.44 15.14
C GLN A 267 -3.37 -19.63 16.63
N SER A 268 -2.93 -18.58 17.32
CA SER A 268 -2.70 -18.57 18.77
C SER A 268 -3.94 -19.00 19.57
N LEU A 269 -5.14 -18.53 19.17
CA LEU A 269 -6.39 -18.96 19.77
C LEU A 269 -6.69 -20.45 19.53
N PHE A 270 -6.48 -20.96 18.31
CA PHE A 270 -6.65 -22.38 17.97
C PHE A 270 -5.62 -23.29 18.65
N ASP A 271 -4.45 -22.75 18.98
CA ASP A 271 -3.40 -23.45 19.73
C ASP A 271 -3.62 -23.39 21.26
N GLY A 272 -4.71 -22.74 21.70
CA GLY A 272 -5.06 -22.59 23.12
C GLY A 272 -4.10 -21.69 23.89
N GLU A 273 -3.43 -20.77 23.21
CA GLU A 273 -2.61 -19.73 23.85
C GLU A 273 -3.47 -18.64 24.47
N THR A 274 -2.89 -17.97 25.46
CA THR A 274 -3.54 -16.90 26.21
C THR A 274 -3.00 -15.52 25.85
N THR A 275 -2.09 -15.43 24.87
CA THR A 275 -1.49 -14.19 24.38
C THR A 275 -2.54 -13.22 23.84
N TYR A 276 -3.54 -13.73 23.12
CA TYR A 276 -4.64 -12.95 22.56
C TYR A 276 -5.98 -13.47 23.07
N ILE A 277 -6.98 -12.58 23.10
CA ILE A 277 -8.36 -12.92 23.42
C ILE A 277 -9.29 -12.73 22.22
N LEU A 278 -10.48 -13.34 22.25
CA LEU A 278 -11.45 -13.25 21.15
C LEU A 278 -11.82 -11.80 20.80
N SER A 279 -11.88 -10.91 21.80
CA SER A 279 -12.10 -9.48 21.59
C SER A 279 -10.99 -8.82 20.77
N ASP A 280 -9.73 -9.23 20.96
CA ASP A 280 -8.58 -8.67 20.23
C ASP A 280 -8.69 -9.03 18.74
N VAL A 281 -9.06 -10.28 18.45
CA VAL A 281 -9.22 -10.77 17.07
C VAL A 281 -10.42 -10.12 16.37
N ASN A 282 -11.54 -9.94 17.08
CA ASN A 282 -12.69 -9.19 16.57
C ASN A 282 -12.35 -7.72 16.29
N ALA A 283 -11.54 -7.09 17.14
CA ALA A 283 -11.08 -5.73 16.92
C ALA A 283 -10.18 -5.62 15.67
N MET A 284 -9.28 -6.61 15.45
CA MET A 284 -8.50 -6.69 14.21
C MET A 284 -9.36 -6.92 12.98
N ARG A 285 -10.36 -7.80 13.07
CA ARG A 285 -11.33 -8.03 11.99
C ARG A 285 -12.07 -6.73 11.62
N GLY A 286 -12.49 -5.98 12.62
CA GLY A 286 -13.13 -4.66 12.42
C GLY A 286 -12.19 -3.66 11.74
N ARG A 287 -10.89 -3.65 12.10
CA ARG A 287 -9.87 -2.83 11.42
C ARG A 287 -9.72 -3.21 9.95
N ILE A 288 -9.65 -4.50 9.63
CA ILE A 288 -9.57 -4.99 8.25
C ILE A 288 -10.83 -4.60 7.46
N GLY A 289 -12.01 -4.72 8.08
CA GLY A 289 -13.28 -4.28 7.48
C GLY A 289 -13.28 -2.79 7.11
N LYS A 290 -12.79 -1.91 7.99
CA LYS A 290 -12.65 -0.48 7.70
C LYS A 290 -11.69 -0.18 6.55
N LEU A 291 -10.59 -0.94 6.45
CA LEU A 291 -9.66 -0.82 5.32
C LEU A 291 -10.35 -1.24 4.01
N ALA A 292 -11.11 -2.35 4.02
CA ALA A 292 -11.88 -2.81 2.88
C ALA A 292 -12.93 -1.78 2.42
N GLU A 293 -13.66 -1.16 3.36
CA GLU A 293 -14.61 -0.07 3.08
C GLU A 293 -13.93 1.14 2.43
N GLY A 294 -12.76 1.54 2.94
CA GLY A 294 -11.99 2.63 2.36
C GLY A 294 -11.49 2.34 0.94
N ILE A 295 -11.01 1.12 0.68
CA ILE A 295 -10.59 0.67 -0.65
C ILE A 295 -11.80 0.64 -1.61
N ASP A 296 -12.95 0.13 -1.16
CA ASP A 296 -14.19 0.10 -1.96
C ASP A 296 -14.67 1.51 -2.31
N ALA A 297 -14.66 2.44 -1.34
CA ALA A 297 -15.06 3.82 -1.54
C ALA A 297 -14.16 4.54 -2.56
N LEU A 298 -12.84 4.42 -2.42
CA LEU A 298 -11.88 5.05 -3.34
C LEU A 298 -11.96 4.43 -4.74
N SER A 299 -12.10 3.11 -4.86
CA SER A 299 -12.24 2.46 -6.17
C SER A 299 -13.56 2.82 -6.87
N LYS A 300 -14.65 3.03 -6.12
CA LYS A 300 -15.90 3.61 -6.67
C LYS A 300 -15.72 5.04 -7.12
N GLN A 301 -15.02 5.86 -6.34
CA GLN A 301 -14.69 7.24 -6.71
C GLN A 301 -13.86 7.28 -8.00
N ILE A 302 -12.88 6.38 -8.13
CA ILE A 302 -12.04 6.27 -9.33
C ILE A 302 -12.87 5.91 -10.57
N ALA A 303 -13.81 4.97 -10.44
CA ALA A 303 -14.71 4.58 -11.51
C ALA A 303 -15.73 5.68 -11.88
N ALA A 304 -16.03 6.59 -10.95
CA ALA A 304 -17.01 7.67 -11.16
C ALA A 304 -16.42 8.94 -11.81
N PHE A 305 -15.10 9.02 -12.01
CA PHE A 305 -14.51 10.18 -12.70
C PHE A 305 -15.04 10.27 -14.15
N PRO A 306 -15.38 11.48 -14.63
CA PRO A 306 -15.98 11.66 -15.95
C PRO A 306 -15.04 11.16 -17.04
N VAL A 307 -15.54 10.24 -17.87
CA VAL A 307 -14.80 9.67 -18.98
C VAL A 307 -15.77 9.27 -20.10
N GLU A 308 -15.35 9.48 -21.34
CA GLU A 308 -16.09 9.01 -22.51
C GLU A 308 -16.11 7.47 -22.55
N PRO A 309 -17.29 6.84 -22.73
CA PRO A 309 -17.41 5.39 -22.82
C PRO A 309 -16.53 4.80 -23.93
N GLY A 310 -15.97 3.61 -23.68
CA GLY A 310 -15.16 2.87 -24.67
C GLY A 310 -13.71 3.35 -24.82
N THR A 311 -13.33 4.47 -24.22
CA THR A 311 -11.94 4.95 -24.22
C THR A 311 -11.00 4.06 -23.39
N ARG A 312 -9.69 4.18 -23.63
CA ARG A 312 -8.66 3.49 -22.83
C ARG A 312 -8.71 3.88 -21.35
N GLN A 313 -9.06 5.13 -21.06
CA GLN A 313 -9.20 5.63 -19.69
C GLN A 313 -10.40 4.98 -18.98
N HIS A 314 -11.54 4.84 -19.68
CA HIS A 314 -12.71 4.13 -19.13
C HIS A 314 -12.39 2.65 -18.85
N LYS A 315 -11.66 1.98 -19.76
CA LYS A 315 -11.18 0.61 -19.52
C LYS A 315 -10.27 0.53 -18.29
N LEU A 316 -9.31 1.45 -18.16
CA LEU A 316 -8.41 1.50 -17.01
C LEU A 316 -9.16 1.69 -15.68
N GLN A 317 -10.12 2.61 -15.63
CA GLN A 317 -10.98 2.82 -14.45
C GLN A 317 -11.72 1.55 -14.02
N ASN A 318 -12.34 0.86 -14.97
CA ASN A 318 -13.05 -0.39 -14.68
C ASN A 318 -12.09 -1.51 -14.25
N SER A 319 -10.91 -1.61 -14.86
CA SER A 319 -9.90 -2.57 -14.42
C SER A 319 -9.41 -2.30 -13.00
N ILE A 320 -9.19 -1.04 -12.62
CA ILE A 320 -8.84 -0.67 -11.24
C ILE A 320 -9.96 -1.07 -10.27
N ARG A 321 -11.21 -0.76 -10.62
CA ARG A 321 -12.37 -1.14 -9.80
C ARG A 321 -12.49 -2.64 -9.62
N GLN A 322 -12.32 -3.41 -10.70
CA GLN A 322 -12.39 -4.86 -10.66
C GLN A 322 -11.26 -5.47 -9.83
N ALA A 323 -10.03 -4.96 -9.99
CA ALA A 323 -8.87 -5.41 -9.20
C ALA A 323 -9.07 -5.13 -7.71
N ALA A 324 -9.58 -3.95 -7.35
CA ALA A 324 -9.89 -3.61 -5.96
C ALA A 324 -11.00 -4.50 -5.37
N ALA A 325 -12.06 -4.76 -6.13
CA ALA A 325 -13.14 -5.65 -5.70
C ALA A 325 -12.67 -7.10 -5.49
N TYR A 326 -11.82 -7.60 -6.41
CA TYR A 326 -11.20 -8.92 -6.29
C TYR A 326 -10.32 -9.00 -5.03
N TYR A 327 -9.46 -8.00 -4.82
CA TYR A 327 -8.59 -7.94 -3.64
C TYR A 327 -9.40 -7.95 -2.34
N ILE A 328 -10.47 -7.15 -2.24
CA ILE A 328 -11.33 -7.13 -1.05
C ILE A 328 -11.96 -8.50 -0.81
N LYS A 329 -12.50 -9.14 -1.86
CA LYS A 329 -13.16 -10.43 -1.75
C LYS A 329 -12.19 -11.52 -1.28
N GLU A 330 -11.08 -11.70 -1.99
CA GLU A 330 -10.18 -12.83 -1.77
C GLU A 330 -9.27 -12.64 -0.56
N GLU A 331 -8.78 -11.42 -0.30
CA GLU A 331 -7.75 -11.19 0.73
C GLU A 331 -8.32 -10.66 2.04
N LEU A 332 -9.43 -9.90 2.01
CA LEU A 332 -9.94 -9.21 3.21
C LEU A 332 -11.23 -9.82 3.77
N LEU A 333 -12.03 -10.48 2.93
CA LEU A 333 -13.33 -11.05 3.33
C LEU A 333 -13.29 -12.58 3.45
N SER A 334 -12.45 -13.28 2.70
CA SER A 334 -12.25 -14.74 2.79
C SER A 334 -11.42 -15.19 4.01
N LEU A 335 -11.36 -14.37 5.07
CA LEU A 335 -10.60 -14.65 6.29
C LEU A 335 -11.19 -15.84 7.07
N ARG A 336 -10.29 -16.58 7.73
CA ARG A 336 -10.65 -17.73 8.60
C ARG A 336 -11.72 -17.34 9.62
N LYS A 337 -12.75 -18.19 9.76
CA LYS A 337 -13.80 -18.03 10.77
C LYS A 337 -13.23 -18.25 12.19
N LEU A 338 -13.77 -17.51 13.15
CA LEU A 338 -13.34 -17.57 14.55
C LEU A 338 -14.00 -18.75 15.27
N PRO A 339 -13.27 -19.41 16.20
CA PRO A 339 -13.86 -20.41 17.08
C PRO A 339 -14.85 -19.78 18.06
N THR A 340 -15.85 -20.53 18.46
CA THR A 340 -16.80 -20.12 19.51
C THR A 340 -16.13 -20.13 20.89
N GLU A 341 -16.69 -19.40 21.85
CA GLU A 341 -16.16 -19.34 23.22
C GLU A 341 -16.09 -20.73 23.88
N ALA A 342 -17.11 -21.57 23.65
CA ALA A 342 -17.11 -22.96 24.12
C ALA A 342 -15.97 -23.80 23.49
N GLN A 343 -15.67 -23.60 22.20
CA GLN A 343 -14.56 -24.29 21.54
C GLN A 343 -13.20 -23.79 22.05
N LEU A 344 -13.07 -22.50 22.36
CA LEU A 344 -11.86 -21.93 22.95
C LEU A 344 -11.58 -22.52 24.34
N ASP A 345 -12.61 -22.64 25.17
CA ASP A 345 -12.47 -23.21 26.52
C ASP A 345 -12.11 -24.69 26.46
N GLU A 346 -12.70 -25.44 25.51
CA GLU A 346 -12.34 -26.83 25.26
C GLU A 346 -10.88 -27.00 24.81
N VAL A 347 -10.41 -26.16 23.88
CA VAL A 347 -9.01 -26.18 23.41
C VAL A 347 -8.05 -25.84 24.56
N ARG A 348 -8.39 -24.84 25.38
CA ARG A 348 -7.60 -24.47 26.57
C ARG A 348 -7.54 -25.59 27.59
N ARG A 349 -8.68 -26.27 27.85
CA ARG A 349 -8.76 -27.43 28.75
C ARG A 349 -7.88 -28.57 28.25
N GLN A 350 -7.99 -28.94 26.97
CA GLN A 350 -7.16 -29.99 26.37
C GLN A 350 -5.66 -29.68 26.45
N ARG A 351 -5.29 -28.41 26.27
CA ARG A 351 -3.89 -27.98 26.43
C ARG A 351 -3.42 -28.11 27.88
N TYR A 352 -4.24 -27.68 28.83
CA TYR A 352 -3.94 -27.81 30.26
C TYR A 352 -3.73 -29.29 30.64
N GLU A 353 -4.63 -30.17 30.23
CA GLU A 353 -4.53 -31.62 30.46
C GLU A 353 -3.31 -32.27 29.80
N ARG A 354 -2.89 -31.78 28.63
CA ARG A 354 -1.66 -32.24 27.96
C ARG A 354 -0.43 -31.79 28.73
N ALA A 355 -0.39 -30.53 29.16
CA ALA A 355 0.71 -29.99 29.96
C ALA A 355 0.82 -30.69 31.31
N GLU A 356 -0.30 -30.95 31.98
CA GLU A 356 -0.34 -31.67 33.25
C GLU A 356 0.17 -33.11 33.10
N ARG A 357 -0.26 -33.83 32.05
CA ARG A 357 0.28 -35.16 31.73
C ARG A 357 1.79 -35.13 31.48
N GLN A 358 2.28 -34.11 30.78
CA GLN A 358 3.71 -33.98 30.52
C GLN A 358 4.51 -33.71 31.81
N ILE A 359 4.01 -32.84 32.70
CA ILE A 359 4.62 -32.58 34.01
C ILE A 359 4.61 -33.85 34.88
N GLN A 360 3.52 -34.61 34.86
CA GLN A 360 3.43 -35.89 35.59
C GLN A 360 4.43 -36.92 35.05
N TRP A 361 4.57 -37.02 33.73
CA TRP A 361 5.54 -37.92 33.09
C TRP A 361 6.99 -37.50 33.40
N GLU A 362 7.31 -36.20 33.30
CA GLU A 362 8.63 -35.67 33.66
C GLU A 362 8.96 -35.93 35.14
N ARG A 363 7.99 -35.77 36.06
CA ARG A 363 8.15 -36.11 37.48
C ARG A 363 8.40 -37.61 37.70
N GLN A 364 7.73 -38.48 36.94
CA GLN A 364 7.94 -39.93 37.02
C GLN A 364 9.35 -40.30 36.53
N CYS A 365 9.80 -39.75 35.40
CA CYS A 365 11.16 -40.00 34.92
C CYS A 365 12.25 -39.53 35.91
N LEU A 366 12.04 -38.40 36.59
CA LEU A 366 12.97 -37.92 37.63
C LEU A 366 12.96 -38.82 38.87
N GLN A 367 11.81 -39.36 39.27
CA GLN A 367 11.73 -40.35 40.37
C GLN A 367 12.38 -41.68 40.00
N ASP A 368 12.27 -42.09 38.74
CA ASP A 368 12.92 -43.32 38.23
C ASP A 368 14.45 -43.16 38.11
N ASP A 369 14.94 -41.96 37.76
CA ASP A 369 16.38 -41.63 37.79
C ASP A 369 16.94 -41.59 39.23
N GLU A 370 16.19 -41.05 40.20
CA GLU A 370 16.56 -41.12 41.63
C GLU A 370 16.61 -42.56 42.17
N PHE A 371 15.83 -43.48 41.58
CA PHE A 371 15.84 -44.90 41.97
C PHE A 371 17.06 -45.68 41.43
N ASN A 372 17.78 -45.12 40.45
CA ASN A 372 18.93 -45.77 39.81
C ASN A 372 20.29 -45.23 40.29
N GLU A 373 20.34 -44.06 40.93
CA GLU A 373 21.51 -43.53 41.66
C GLU A 373 21.33 -43.65 43.18
N GLY A 374 21.33 -44.88 43.69
CA GLY A 374 21.42 -45.11 45.12
C GLY A 374 22.85 -44.96 45.64
N THR A 375 23.20 -43.84 46.30
CA THR A 375 23.87 -43.90 47.63
C THR A 375 23.74 -42.61 48.47
N SER A 376 23.01 -42.73 49.60
CA SER A 376 23.14 -42.00 50.87
C SER A 376 23.12 -40.46 50.91
N ARG A 377 22.05 -39.92 51.53
CA ARG A 377 22.14 -39.35 52.89
C ARG A 377 20.76 -39.10 53.51
N ASN A 378 20.60 -39.60 54.73
CA ASN A 378 19.55 -39.26 55.69
C ASN A 378 19.30 -37.74 55.78
N TYR A 379 18.05 -37.32 55.80
CA TYR A 379 17.60 -36.26 56.71
C TYR A 379 16.15 -36.48 57.15
N GLN A 380 15.92 -36.16 58.42
CA GLN A 380 14.77 -36.54 59.23
C GLN A 380 13.47 -35.81 58.88
N ASP A 381 12.39 -36.55 59.10
CA ASP A 381 11.04 -36.11 59.42
C ASP A 381 10.99 -34.92 60.38
N PHE A 382 10.29 -33.85 60.01
CA PHE A 382 9.70 -32.88 60.94
C PHE A 382 8.48 -32.20 60.31
N GLY A 383 7.28 -32.67 60.71
CA GLY A 383 6.21 -31.85 61.27
C GLY A 383 5.57 -30.73 60.42
N THR A 384 4.30 -30.92 60.09
CA THR A 384 3.31 -29.84 59.87
C THR A 384 3.35 -28.78 60.99
N PRO A 385 3.22 -27.49 60.66
CA PRO A 385 2.28 -26.67 61.43
C PRO A 385 1.46 -25.69 60.57
N ASN A 386 0.15 -25.80 60.81
CA ASN A 386 -0.80 -24.75 61.17
C ASN A 386 -0.86 -23.41 60.42
N LEU A 387 -2.09 -23.10 60.01
CA LEU A 387 -2.60 -21.83 59.55
C LEU A 387 -2.55 -20.77 60.66
N ASN A 388 -1.89 -19.62 60.40
CA ASN A 388 -2.48 -18.28 60.58
C ASN A 388 -1.51 -17.15 60.23
N SER A 389 -1.94 -16.34 59.25
CA SER A 389 -1.90 -14.87 59.19
C SER A 389 -0.60 -14.14 59.51
N THR A 390 -0.03 -13.47 58.49
CA THR A 390 0.28 -12.04 58.56
C THR A 390 0.28 -11.41 57.16
N ASN A 391 -0.49 -10.33 57.03
CA ASN A 391 -0.48 -9.38 55.93
C ASN A 391 0.92 -8.78 55.75
N VAL A 392 1.60 -9.07 54.65
CA VAL A 392 2.70 -8.25 54.10
C VAL A 392 2.75 -8.53 52.60
N ASP A 393 2.17 -7.67 51.74
CA ASP A 393 2.54 -7.69 50.30
C ASP A 393 2.00 -6.48 49.50
N ASP A 394 2.07 -5.26 50.04
CA ASP A 394 1.73 -4.04 49.28
C ASP A 394 2.96 -3.34 48.64
N ASP A 395 4.20 -3.73 48.98
CA ASP A 395 5.44 -3.06 48.54
C ASP A 395 6.44 -4.00 47.81
N ASN A 396 5.97 -4.99 47.06
CA ASN A 396 6.87 -5.80 46.23
C ASN A 396 7.15 -5.09 44.89
N PRO A 397 8.41 -4.68 44.59
CA PRO A 397 8.73 -3.96 43.36
C PRO A 397 8.38 -4.75 42.08
N LEU A 398 8.37 -6.08 42.16
CA LEU A 398 8.00 -6.95 41.05
C LEU A 398 6.48 -6.95 40.79
N LEU A 399 5.66 -6.83 41.84
CA LEU A 399 4.20 -6.67 41.71
C LEU A 399 3.85 -5.31 41.10
N GLU A 400 4.55 -4.25 41.50
CA GLU A 400 4.40 -2.91 40.89
C GLU A 400 4.75 -2.95 39.40
N GLN A 401 5.89 -3.56 39.04
CA GLN A 401 6.30 -3.74 37.65
C GLN A 401 5.26 -4.54 36.84
N MET A 402 4.72 -5.62 37.40
CA MET A 402 3.65 -6.39 36.77
C MET A 402 2.38 -5.55 36.55
N ASN A 403 2.02 -4.67 37.49
CA ASN A 403 0.87 -3.76 37.36
C ASN A 403 1.09 -2.70 36.28
N ILE A 404 2.30 -2.14 36.18
CA ILE A 404 2.68 -1.21 35.11
C ILE A 404 2.54 -1.87 33.74
N ILE A 405 3.07 -3.09 33.58
CA ILE A 405 2.99 -3.82 32.30
C ILE A 405 1.54 -4.15 31.93
N ARG A 406 0.70 -4.54 32.89
CA ARG A 406 -0.75 -4.71 32.65
C ARG A 406 -1.39 -3.42 32.11
N GLY A 407 -0.97 -2.26 32.63
CA GLY A 407 -1.38 -0.94 32.12
C GLY A 407 -0.99 -0.74 30.66
N TYR A 408 0.27 -1.01 30.30
CA TYR A 408 0.75 -0.91 28.92
C TYR A 408 0.05 -1.87 27.97
N ILE A 409 -0.23 -3.11 28.39
CA ILE A 409 -1.00 -4.06 27.58
C ILE A 409 -2.39 -3.51 27.27
N LYS A 410 -3.05 -2.90 28.26
CA LYS A 410 -4.39 -2.30 28.08
C LYS A 410 -4.36 -1.15 27.07
N GLU A 411 -3.34 -0.30 27.14
CA GLU A 411 -3.18 0.82 26.20
C GLU A 411 -2.81 0.32 24.79
N ALA A 412 -1.92 -0.66 24.66
CA ALA A 412 -1.57 -1.28 23.39
C ALA A 412 -2.77 -1.94 22.70
N ARG A 413 -3.64 -2.63 23.46
CA ARG A 413 -4.93 -3.16 22.96
C ARG A 413 -5.85 -2.04 22.45
N LYS A 414 -5.96 -0.94 23.20
CA LYS A 414 -6.78 0.23 22.80
C LYS A 414 -6.28 0.87 21.49
N GLN A 415 -4.96 0.86 21.27
CA GLN A 415 -4.34 1.38 20.06
C GLN A 415 -4.25 0.37 18.91
N LEU A 416 -4.77 -0.86 19.08
CA LEU A 416 -4.69 -1.97 18.11
C LEU A 416 -3.24 -2.34 17.72
N LYS A 417 -2.30 -2.18 18.65
CA LYS A 417 -0.89 -2.51 18.49
C LYS A 417 -0.60 -3.89 19.04
N PHE A 418 -1.13 -4.92 18.37
CA PHE A 418 -1.10 -6.28 18.91
C PHE A 418 0.30 -6.92 18.92
N GLU A 419 1.25 -6.43 18.13
CA GLU A 419 2.66 -6.87 18.25
C GLU A 419 3.27 -6.41 19.58
N GLU A 420 2.98 -5.19 20.03
CA GLU A 420 3.37 -4.70 21.35
C GLU A 420 2.66 -5.52 22.44
N VAL A 421 1.38 -5.88 22.26
CA VAL A 421 0.66 -6.76 23.19
C VAL A 421 1.37 -8.11 23.35
N ALA A 422 1.80 -8.74 22.26
CA ALA A 422 2.51 -10.01 22.29
C ALA A 422 3.82 -9.93 23.10
N LEU A 423 4.60 -8.88 22.87
CA LEU A 423 5.85 -8.62 23.59
C LEU A 423 5.62 -8.38 25.08
N LEU A 424 4.60 -7.57 25.41
CA LEU A 424 4.27 -7.22 26.80
C LEU A 424 3.68 -8.41 27.56
N GLU A 425 2.86 -9.26 26.92
CA GLU A 425 2.34 -10.49 27.52
C GLU A 425 3.46 -11.52 27.77
N ALA A 426 4.44 -11.62 26.86
CA ALA A 426 5.63 -12.45 27.07
C ALA A 426 6.46 -11.96 28.26
N ASN A 427 6.71 -10.64 28.35
CA ASN A 427 7.41 -10.05 29.49
C ASN A 427 6.65 -10.27 30.81
N LEU A 428 5.33 -10.07 30.81
CA LEU A 428 4.48 -10.31 31.98
C LEU A 428 4.53 -11.78 32.44
N LYS A 429 4.63 -12.73 31.50
CA LYS A 429 4.79 -14.15 31.81
C LYS A 429 6.13 -14.45 32.47
N GLU A 430 7.21 -13.81 32.02
CA GLU A 430 8.54 -13.94 32.64
C GLU A 430 8.56 -13.35 34.05
N LEU A 431 8.02 -12.14 34.26
CA LEU A 431 7.94 -11.53 35.60
C LEU A 431 7.11 -12.37 36.57
N LYS A 432 6.01 -12.98 36.10
CA LYS A 432 5.21 -13.91 36.91
C LYS A 432 6.03 -15.13 37.34
N LYS A 433 6.85 -15.68 36.44
CA LYS A 433 7.72 -16.82 36.74
C LYS A 433 8.78 -16.44 37.77
N GLU A 434 9.41 -15.27 37.60
CA GLU A 434 10.39 -14.75 38.55
C GLU A 434 9.78 -14.51 39.94
N TYR A 435 8.59 -13.92 40.00
CA TYR A 435 7.86 -13.72 41.26
C TYR A 435 7.56 -15.05 41.96
N GLN A 436 7.14 -16.06 41.20
CA GLN A 436 6.93 -17.41 41.75
C GLN A 436 8.22 -18.03 42.29
N LEU A 437 9.35 -17.86 41.60
CA LEU A 437 10.65 -18.34 42.08
C LEU A 437 11.08 -17.63 43.37
N GLN A 438 10.91 -16.31 43.45
CA GLN A 438 11.20 -15.54 44.68
C GLN A 438 10.33 -15.97 45.86
N MET A 439 9.04 -16.23 45.62
CA MET A 439 8.14 -16.72 46.66
C MET A 439 8.49 -18.13 47.14
N LEU A 440 9.06 -18.97 46.27
CA LEU A 440 9.53 -20.31 46.63
C LEU A 440 10.86 -20.24 47.41
N SER A 441 11.79 -19.38 47.01
CA SER A 441 13.07 -19.19 47.71
C SER A 441 12.94 -18.48 49.05
N SER A 442 11.87 -17.70 49.25
CA SER A 442 11.56 -17.03 50.53
C SER A 442 10.94 -17.98 51.57
N ARG A 443 10.58 -19.21 51.16
CA ARG A 443 9.94 -20.24 52.01
C ARG A 443 10.88 -21.36 52.45
N THR A 444 12.08 -21.43 51.87
CA THR A 444 13.22 -22.26 52.31
C THR A 444 14.09 -21.47 53.25
#